data_AF-A0A811R8V9-F1
#
_entry.id   AF-A0A811R8V9-F1
#
_cell.length_a   1.000
_cell.length_b   1.000
_cell.length_c   1.000
_cell.angle_alpha   90.00
_cell.angle_beta   90.00
_cell.angle_gamma   90.00
#
_symmetry.space_group_name_H-M   'P 1'
#
loop_
_entity.id
_entity.type
_entity.pdbx_description
1 polymer ?
#
loop_
_entity_poly.entity_id
_entity_poly.type
_entity_poly.pdbx_seq_one_letter_code
_entity_poly.pdbx_strand_id
1 'polypeptide(L)' 'MPIQWRKSFDSAVLLVSWRLGKERKARVFDNSVHSVMQVLSLTIEEANDWITAGFTAISTFLVAGSS' A
#
# COMPACT_ATOMS: atom_id res chain seq x y z
N MET A 1 -1.05 9.70 20.44
CA MET A 1 -0.19 9.02 19.43
C MET A 1 0.79 10.02 18.87
N PRO A 2 2.10 9.71 18.82
CA PRO A 2 3.09 10.61 18.22
C PRO A 2 2.77 10.88 16.74
N ILE A 3 3.02 12.10 16.27
CA ILE A 3 2.64 12.58 14.93
C ILE A 3 3.14 11.68 13.79
N GLN A 4 4.32 11.08 13.96
CA GLN A 4 4.93 10.17 12.99
C GLN A 4 4.12 8.89 12.77
N TRP A 5 3.52 8.33 13.83
CA TRP A 5 2.70 7.13 13.74
C TRP A 5 1.41 7.37 12.99
N ARG A 6 0.79 8.55 13.19
CA ARG A 6 -0.39 8.96 12.42
C ARG A 6 -0.04 9.10 10.94
N LYS A 7 1.02 9.83 10.61
CA LYS A 7 1.48 9.99 9.22
C LYS A 7 1.76 8.65 8.55
N SER A 8 2.39 7.72 9.26
CA SER A 8 2.68 6.38 8.75
C SER A 8 1.42 5.57 8.49
N PHE A 9 0.50 5.56 9.46
CA PHE A 9 -0.80 4.91 9.33
C PHE A 9 -1.64 5.50 8.20
N ASP A 10 -1.77 6.83 8.14
CA ASP A 10 -2.53 7.54 7.11
C ASP A 10 -1.96 7.25 5.71
N SER A 11 -0.63 7.17 5.59
CA SER A 11 0.05 6.80 4.33
C SER A 11 -0.26 5.36 3.93
N ALA A 12 -0.27 4.41 4.88
CA ALA A 12 -0.65 3.02 4.62
C ALA A 12 -2.13 2.89 4.21
N VAL A 13 -3.03 3.60 4.90
CA VAL A 13 -4.47 3.63 4.56
C VAL A 13 -4.67 4.20 3.15
N LEU A 14 -3.97 5.28 2.81
CA LEU A 14 -4.03 5.89 1.48
C LEU A 14 -3.55 4.92 0.40
N LEU A 15 -2.41 4.25 0.63
CA LEU A 15 -1.86 3.27 -0.30
C LEU A 15 -2.80 2.08 -0.52
N VAL A 16 -3.34 1.50 0.54
CA VAL A 16 -4.28 0.37 0.45
C VAL A 16 -5.56 0.81 -0.29
N SER A 17 -6.11 1.97 0.06
CA SER A 17 -7.30 2.52 -0.61
C SER A 17 -7.05 2.75 -2.11
N TRP A 18 -5.87 3.29 -2.44
CA TRP A 18 -5.43 3.45 -3.82
C TRP A 18 -5.32 2.12 -4.55
N ARG A 19 -4.70 1.10 -3.94
CA ARG A 19 -4.55 -0.23 -4.54
C ARG A 19 -5.92 -0.89 -4.80
N LEU A 20 -6.84 -0.82 -3.84
CA LEU A 20 -8.21 -1.32 -4.02
C LEU A 20 -8.93 -0.58 -5.16
N GLY A 21 -8.70 0.72 -5.29
CA GLY A 21 -9.17 1.51 -6.44
C GLY A 21 -8.57 1.04 -7.77
N LYS A 22 -7.27 0.71 -7.82
CA LYS A 22 -6.62 0.12 -9.01
C LYS A 22 -7.21 -1.26 -9.33
N GLU A 23 -7.42 -2.12 -8.34
CA GLU A 23 -8.00 -3.46 -8.52
C GLU A 23 -9.42 -3.41 -9.08
N ARG A 24 -10.27 -2.52 -8.53
CA ARG A 24 -11.63 -2.34 -9.05
C ARG A 24 -11.62 -1.87 -10.51
N LYS A 25 -10.70 -0.97 -10.88
CA LYS A 25 -10.54 -0.54 -12.27
C LYS A 25 -10.05 -1.68 -13.16
N ALA A 26 -9.05 -2.45 -12.72
CA ALA A 26 -8.53 -3.59 -13.48
C ALA A 26 -9.59 -4.68 -13.72
N ARG A 27 -10.46 -4.96 -12.73
CA ARG A 27 -11.57 -5.92 -12.91
C ARG A 27 -12.57 -5.46 -13.97
N VAL A 28 -12.86 -4.16 -14.04
CA VAL A 28 -13.85 -3.59 -14.97
C VAL A 28 -13.30 -3.43 -16.37
N PHE A 29 -12.04 -2.99 -16.51
CA PHE A 29 -11.47 -2.64 -17.82
C PHE A 29 -10.57 -3.72 -18.42
N ASP A 30 -9.86 -4.50 -17.59
CA ASP A 30 -8.91 -5.53 -18.04
C ASP A 30 -9.43 -6.96 -17.82
N ASN A 31 -10.64 -7.12 -17.26
CA ASN A 31 -11.20 -8.42 -16.84
C ASN A 31 -10.23 -9.26 -15.97
N SER A 32 -9.33 -8.57 -15.27
CA SER A 32 -8.34 -9.20 -14.41
C SER A 32 -8.86 -9.25 -12.97
N VAL A 33 -8.74 -10.42 -12.34
CA VAL A 33 -9.14 -10.63 -10.94
C VAL A 33 -7.93 -11.11 -10.18
N HIS A 34 -7.39 -10.25 -9.32
CA HIS A 34 -6.32 -10.64 -8.41
C HIS A 34 -6.90 -11.25 -7.13
N SER A 35 -6.23 -12.28 -6.64
CA SER A 35 -6.45 -12.79 -5.28
C SER A 35 -6.02 -11.74 -4.23
N VAL A 36 -6.54 -11.87 -3.01
CA VAL A 36 -6.16 -10.98 -1.89
C VAL A 36 -4.64 -10.99 -1.67
N MET A 37 -3.98 -12.14 -1.80
CA MET A 37 -2.53 -12.25 -1.65
C MET A 37 -1.78 -11.51 -2.74
N GLN A 38 -2.23 -11.58 -3.99
CA GLN A 38 -1.63 -10.81 -5.09
C GLN A 38 -1.81 -9.30 -4.89
N VAL A 39 -3.00 -8.86 -4.46
CA VAL A 39 -3.24 -7.44 -4.15
C VAL A 39 -2.33 -6.97 -3.02
N LEU A 40 -2.12 -7.80 -1.99
CA LEU A 40 -1.21 -7.50 -0.88
C LEU A 40 0.25 -7.41 -1.36
N SER A 41 0.74 -8.38 -2.12
CA SER A 41 2.10 -8.36 -2.69
C SER A 41 2.34 -7.09 -3.51
N LEU A 42 1.40 -6.75 -4.38
CA LEU A 42 1.47 -5.55 -5.22
C LEU A 42 1.32 -4.25 -4.42
N THR A 43 0.74 -4.31 -3.21
CA THR A 43 0.71 -3.17 -2.28
C THR A 43 2.06 -2.99 -1.61
N ILE A 44 2.72 -4.08 -1.21
CA ILE A 44 4.05 -4.05 -0.58
C ILE A 44 5.11 -3.58 -1.59
N GLU A 45 5.06 -4.07 -2.83
CA GLU A 45 5.94 -3.60 -3.92
C GLU A 45 5.82 -2.10 -4.13
N GLU A 46 4.58 -1.58 -4.26
CA GLU A 46 4.33 -0.15 -4.41
C GLU A 46 4.81 0.66 -3.19
N ALA A 47 4.66 0.11 -1.98
CA ALA A 47 5.16 0.75 -0.77
C ALA A 47 6.71 0.87 -0.78
N ASN A 48 7.40 -0.14 -1.30
CA ASN A 48 8.85 -0.10 -1.48
C ASN A 48 9.27 0.91 -2.55
N ASP A 49 8.50 1.04 -3.64
CA ASP A 49 8.73 2.05 -4.67
C ASP A 49 8.58 3.47 -4.09
N TRP A 50 7.56 3.70 -3.26
CA TRP A 50 7.36 4.98 -2.57
C TRP A 50 8.54 5.33 -1.66
N ILE A 51 9.02 4.36 -0.89
CA ILE A 51 10.21 4.54 -0.04
C ILE A 51 11.43 4.89 -0.88
N THR A 52 11.66 4.16 -1.98
CA THR A 52 12.77 4.40 -2.91
C THR A 52 12.69 5.79 -3.57
N ALA A 53 11.47 6.27 -3.81
CA ALA A 53 11.20 7.63 -4.30
C ALA A 53 11.30 8.72 -3.21
N GLY A 54 11.62 8.37 -1.96
CA GLY A 54 11.80 9.31 -0.84
C GLY A 54 10.56 9.52 0.04
N PHE A 55 9.44 8.86 -0.23
CA PHE A 55 8.24 8.90 0.62
C PHE A 55 8.36 7.91 1.79
N THR A 56 9.23 8.23 2.74
CA THR A 56 9.60 7.32 3.84
C THR A 56 8.58 7.22 4.97
N ALA A 57 7.49 8.00 4.96
CA ALA A 57 6.49 8.01 6.02
C ALA A 57 5.86 6.62 6.26
N ILE A 58 5.73 5.79 5.23
CA ILE A 58 5.13 4.45 5.31
C ILE A 58 6.07 3.38 5.90
N SER A 59 7.38 3.66 5.97
CA SER A 59 8.41 2.68 6.38
C SER A 59 8.17 2.10 7.78
N THR A 60 7.73 2.92 8.74
CA THR A 60 7.45 2.48 10.12
C THR A 60 6.34 1.41 10.17
N PHE A 61 5.33 1.52 9.30
CA PHE A 61 4.23 0.57 9.24
C PHE A 61 4.63 -0.74 8.54
N LEU A 62 5.44 -0.66 7.47
CA LEU A 62 5.93 -1.85 6.77
C LEU A 62 6.85 -2.71 7.64
N VAL A 63 7.75 -2.09 8.40
CA VAL A 63 8.65 -2.83 9.33
C VAL A 63 7.84 -3.57 10.40
N ALA A 64 6.79 -2.94 10.93
CA ALA A 64 5.91 -3.55 11.93
C ALA A 64 5.11 -4.75 11.38
N GLY A 65 4.77 -4.75 10.08
CA GLY A 65 4.07 -5.88 9.43
C GLY A 65 4.97 -7.05 9.03
N SER A 66 6.29 -6.92 9.22
CA SER A 66 7.30 -7.94 8.89
C SER A 66 7.75 -8.77 10.10
N SER A 67 7.17 -8.51 11.28
CA SER A 67 7.55 -9.09 12.58
C SER A 67 6.54 -10.11 13.08
#